data_AF-A0A3D3X5Z4-F1
#
_entry.id   AF-A0A3D3X5Z4-F1
#
_cell.length_a   1.000
_cell.length_b   1.000
_cell.length_c   1.000
_cell.angle_alpha   90.00
_cell.angle_beta   90.00
_cell.angle_gamma   90.00
#
_symmetry.space_group_name_H-M   'P 1'
#
loop_
_entity.id
_entity.type
_entity.pdbx_description
1 polymer ?
#
loop_
_entity_poly.entity_id
_entity_poly.type
_entity_poly.pdbx_seq_one_letter_code
_entity_poly.pdbx_strand_id
1 'polypeptide(L)'
;FNYQLLQAYDFLELNKRYDCVLQMGGDDQWANILAGVGLIRRVHQNEAFGWTYPLLTTASGRKMGKTEKGAVWLDPEKTSPYEYYQYWINCEDADVEKFLTLFTFLP
;
A
#
# COMPACT_ATOMS: atom_id res chain seq x y z
N PHE A 1 16.41 12.62 3.39
CA PHE A 1 16.93 12.23 4.71
C PHE A 1 15.89 12.39 5.83
N ASN A 2 15.17 13.52 5.93
CA ASN A 2 14.27 13.77 7.08
C ASN A 2 12.89 13.09 7.03
N TYR A 3 12.48 12.53 5.89
CA TYR A 3 11.14 11.94 5.74
C TYR A 3 10.86 10.79 6.73
N GLN A 4 11.84 9.92 6.95
CA GLN A 4 11.72 8.77 7.86
C GLN A 4 11.43 9.21 9.31
N LEU A 5 11.95 10.37 9.72
CA LEU A 5 11.68 10.91 11.06
C LEU A 5 10.23 11.36 11.21
N LEU A 6 9.68 12.00 10.18
CA LEU A 6 8.29 12.47 10.19
C LEU A 6 7.33 11.27 10.22
N GLN A 7 7.52 10.28 9.35
CA GLN A 7 6.66 9.09 9.33
C GLN A 7 6.75 8.27 10.64
N ALA A 8 7.94 8.18 11.24
CA ALA A 8 8.08 7.53 12.55
C ALA A 8 7.32 8.29 13.65
N TYR A 9 7.36 9.63 13.61
CA TYR A 9 6.65 10.47 14.55
C TYR A 9 5.13 10.39 14.36
N ASP A 10 4.64 10.26 13.12
CA ASP A 10 3.22 10.03 12.86
C ASP A 10 2.73 8.75 13.55
N PHE A 11 3.49 7.66 13.46
CA PHE A 11 3.11 6.41 14.14
C PHE A 11 3.12 6.56 15.66
N LEU A 12 4.11 7.27 16.23
CA LEU A 12 4.15 7.60 17.66
C LEU A 12 2.91 8.39 18.10
N GLU A 13 2.52 9.42 17.34
CA GLU A 13 1.39 10.26 17.69
C GLU A 13 0.06 9.52 17.56
N LEU A 14 -0.09 8.66 16.55
CA LEU A 14 -1.26 7.79 16.40
C LEU A 14 -1.33 6.72 17.51
N ASN A 15 -0.18 6.16 17.92
CA ASN A 15 -0.12 5.26 19.06
C ASN A 15 -0.58 5.96 20.34
N LYS A 16 -0.12 7.19 20.59
CA LYS A 16 -0.49 7.98 21.76
C LYS A 16 -1.97 8.41 21.78
N ARG A 17 -2.53 8.81 20.63
CA ARG A 17 -3.89 9.38 20.55
C ARG A 17 -4.99 8.32 20.43
N TYR A 18 -4.68 7.20 19.79
CA TYR A 18 -5.69 6.24 19.35
C TYR A 18 -5.30 4.78 19.64
N ASP A 19 -4.26 4.54 20.44
CA ASP A 19 -3.73 3.20 20.72
C ASP A 19 -3.42 2.41 19.44
N CYS A 20 -3.00 3.11 18.37
CA CYS A 20 -2.64 2.47 17.11
C CYS A 20 -1.38 1.62 17.32
N VAL A 21 -1.51 0.30 17.16
CA VAL A 21 -0.43 -0.68 17.36
C VAL A 21 0.07 -1.33 16.06
N LEU A 22 -0.58 -1.08 14.91
CA LEU A 22 -0.20 -1.68 13.64
C LEU A 22 -0.13 -0.62 12.55
N GLN A 23 1.00 -0.54 11.86
CA GLN A 23 1.14 0.25 10.64
C GLN A 23 1.34 -0.67 9.43
N MET A 24 0.54 -0.43 8.39
CA MET A 24 0.58 -1.19 7.15
C MET A 24 1.02 -0.28 5.99
N GLY A 25 1.70 -0.83 4.99
CA GLY A 25 2.14 -0.07 3.81
C GLY A 25 2.64 -0.95 2.67
N GLY A 26 3.06 -0.34 1.56
CA GLY A 26 3.76 -1.05 0.49
C GLY A 26 5.13 -1.57 0.93
N ASP A 27 5.67 -2.55 0.22
CA ASP A 27 7.00 -3.13 0.45
C ASP A 27 8.11 -2.08 0.59
N ASP A 28 8.04 -1.00 -0.18
CA ASP A 28 8.97 0.13 -0.16
C ASP A 28 8.95 0.95 1.14
N GLN A 29 7.95 0.77 2.00
CA GLN A 29 7.78 1.51 3.26
C GLN A 29 8.36 0.78 4.48
N TRP A 30 8.90 -0.43 4.32
CA TRP A 30 9.34 -1.29 5.43
C TRP A 30 10.27 -0.58 6.43
N ALA A 31 11.32 0.07 5.94
CA ALA A 31 12.31 0.75 6.79
C ALA A 31 11.72 1.95 7.56
N ASN A 32 10.72 2.63 6.99
CA ASN A 32 10.06 3.75 7.66
C ASN A 32 9.10 3.27 8.75
N ILE A 33 8.36 2.19 8.49
CA ILE A 33 7.46 1.57 9.47
C ILE A 33 8.27 1.06 10.68
N LEU A 34 9.39 0.38 10.44
CA LEU A 34 10.27 -0.08 11.53
C LEU A 34 10.86 1.06 12.36
N ALA A 35 11.12 2.21 11.74
CA ALA A 35 11.56 3.40 12.49
C ALA A 35 10.47 3.89 13.45
N GLY A 36 9.20 3.88 13.04
CA GLY A 36 8.06 4.18 13.91
C GLY A 36 7.91 3.19 15.06
N VAL A 37 7.96 1.88 14.77
CA VAL A 37 7.93 0.82 15.80
C VAL A 37 9.05 1.01 16.82
N GLY A 38 10.28 1.25 16.35
CA GLY A 38 11.43 1.49 17.20
C GLY A 38 11.29 2.76 18.05
N LEU A 39 10.68 3.82 17.50
CA LEU A 39 10.44 5.08 18.21
C LEU A 39 9.39 4.91 19.32
N ILE A 40 8.26 4.27 19.02
CA ILE A 40 7.20 3.95 20.01
C ILE A 40 7.79 3.18 21.18
N ARG A 41 8.57 2.13 20.90
CA ARG A 41 9.22 1.34 21.94
C ARG A 41 10.16 2.18 22.81
N ARG A 42 10.92 3.11 22.23
CA ARG A 42 11.85 3.96 23.00
C ARG A 42 11.13 5.00 23.86
N VAL A 43 10.07 5.62 23.36
CA VAL A 43 9.40 6.76 24.00
C VAL A 43 8.30 6.32 24.97
N HIS A 44 7.50 5.31 24.60
CA HIS A 44 6.33 4.87 25.38
C HIS A 44 6.50 3.48 25.98
N GLN A 45 7.53 2.72 25.61
CA GLN A 45 7.70 1.32 26.02
C GLN A 45 6.52 0.42 25.61
N ASN A 46 5.74 0.85 24.62
CA ASN A 46 4.63 0.11 24.06
C ASN A 46 5.10 -0.83 22.94
N GLU A 47 4.37 -1.92 22.74
CA GLU A 47 4.54 -2.80 21.58
C GLU A 47 3.77 -2.25 20.37
N ALA A 48 4.42 -2.27 19.21
CA ALA A 48 3.84 -1.87 17.93
C ALA A 48 4.40 -2.78 16.82
N PHE A 49 3.62 -2.92 15.75
CA PHE A 49 3.85 -3.88 14.68
C PHE A 49 3.84 -3.19 13.32
N GLY A 50 4.55 -3.81 12.38
CA GLY A 50 4.58 -3.38 10.98
C GLY A 50 4.20 -4.53 10.07
N TRP A 51 3.43 -4.23 9.02
CA TRP A 51 3.10 -5.17 7.95
C TRP A 51 3.30 -4.49 6.60
N THR A 52 3.91 -5.18 5.65
CA THR A 52 4.00 -4.70 4.26
C THR A 52 3.28 -5.61 3.28
N TYR A 53 2.66 -4.99 2.28
CA TYR A 53 2.10 -5.69 1.13
C TYR A 53 3.19 -5.87 0.06
N PRO A 54 3.25 -7.03 -0.61
CA PRO A 54 4.22 -7.25 -1.67
C PRO A 54 4.00 -6.27 -2.83
N LEU A 55 5.05 -6.00 -3.59
CA LEU A 55 4.93 -5.18 -4.80
C LEU A 55 4.03 -5.89 -5.81
N LEU A 56 3.02 -5.16 -6.30
CA LEU A 56 2.06 -5.67 -7.28
C LEU A 56 2.66 -5.71 -8.68
N THR A 57 2.85 -6.91 -9.20
CA THR A 57 3.34 -7.18 -10.56
C THR A 57 2.32 -8.01 -11.34
N THR A 58 2.30 -7.85 -12.66
CA THR A 58 1.57 -8.72 -13.59
C THR A 58 2.37 -10.01 -13.85
N ALA A 59 1.72 -11.04 -14.38
CA ALA A 59 2.37 -12.28 -14.79
C ALA A 59 3.46 -12.02 -15.85
N SER A 60 3.25 -11.03 -16.71
CA SER A 60 4.26 -10.53 -17.65
C SER A 60 5.45 -9.78 -17.00
N GLY A 61 5.52 -9.67 -15.67
CA GLY A 61 6.58 -8.97 -14.94
C GLY A 61 6.49 -7.43 -14.98
N ARG A 62 5.40 -6.86 -15.50
CA ARG A 62 5.19 -5.40 -15.53
C ARG A 62 4.66 -4.93 -14.17
N LYS A 63 5.00 -3.69 -13.77
CA LYS A 63 4.38 -3.06 -12.60
C LYS A 63 2.90 -2.80 -12.89
N MET A 64 2.04 -3.20 -11.95
CA MET A 64 0.62 -2.96 -12.04
C MET A 64 0.29 -1.46 -12.11
N GLY A 65 -0.78 -1.09 -12.82
CA GLY A 65 -1.23 0.31 -12.95
C GLY A 65 -0.45 1.17 -13.94
N LYS A 66 0.59 0.65 -14.60
CA LYS A 66 1.26 1.31 -15.74
C LYS A 66 0.77 0.70 -17.06
N THR A 67 -0.11 1.42 -17.73
CA THR A 67 -0.50 1.13 -19.13
C THR A 67 0.45 1.86 -20.09
N GLU A 68 0.39 1.54 -21.38
CA GLU A 68 1.09 2.32 -22.43
C GLU A 68 0.68 3.80 -22.43
N LYS A 69 -0.54 4.11 -21.95
CA LYS A 69 -1.08 5.47 -21.82
C LYS A 69 -0.75 6.14 -20.48
N GLY A 70 -0.05 5.47 -19.57
CA GLY A 70 0.30 5.98 -18.24
C GLY A 70 -0.49 5.33 -17.10
N ALA A 71 -0.67 6.09 -16.01
CA ALA A 71 -1.33 5.61 -14.80
C ALA A 71 -2.84 5.46 -14.97
N VAL A 72 -3.42 4.44 -14.33
CA VAL A 72 -4.88 4.30 -14.17
C VAL A 72 -5.29 5.08 -12.93
N TRP A 73 -5.99 6.20 -13.12
CA TRP A 73 -6.41 7.07 -12.01
C TRP A 73 -7.77 6.64 -11.46
N LEU A 74 -8.00 6.94 -10.19
CA LEU A 74 -9.33 6.80 -9.56
C LEU A 74 -10.24 8.02 -9.84
N ASP A 75 -9.65 9.13 -10.25
CA ASP A 75 -10.35 10.36 -10.59
C ASP A 75 -11.02 10.20 -11.98
N PRO A 76 -12.36 10.30 -12.08
CA PRO A 76 -13.09 10.08 -13.33
C PRO A 76 -12.73 11.07 -14.45
N GLU A 77 -12.23 12.25 -14.10
CA GLU A 77 -11.79 13.26 -15.09
C GLU A 77 -10.41 12.92 -15.69
N LYS A 78 -9.64 12.04 -15.03
CA LYS A 78 -8.32 11.57 -15.49
C LYS A 78 -8.36 10.19 -16.12
N THR A 79 -9.30 9.35 -15.69
CA THR A 79 -9.56 8.04 -16.27
C THR A 79 -11.05 7.81 -16.17
N SER A 80 -11.73 7.76 -17.32
CA SER A 80 -13.17 7.61 -17.33
C SER A 80 -13.58 6.29 -16.64
N PRO A 81 -14.76 6.20 -16.01
CA PRO A 81 -15.23 4.95 -15.41
C PRO A 81 -15.24 3.77 -16.40
N TYR A 82 -15.50 4.07 -17.68
CA TYR A 82 -15.40 3.09 -18.76
C TYR A 82 -13.98 2.58 -18.96
N GLU A 83 -12.99 3.46 -19.09
CA GLU A 83 -11.58 3.06 -19.23
C GLU A 83 -11.05 2.33 -18.00
N TYR A 84 -11.49 2.75 -16.80
CA TYR A 84 -11.16 2.05 -15.56
C TYR A 84 -11.71 0.62 -15.56
N TYR A 85 -12.96 0.43 -15.97
CA TYR A 85 -13.54 -0.91 -16.15
C TYR A 85 -12.77 -1.72 -17.20
N GLN A 86 -12.44 -1.11 -18.34
CA GLN A 86 -11.68 -1.75 -19.41
C GLN A 86 -10.30 -2.22 -18.94
N TYR A 87 -9.64 -1.51 -18.03
CA TYR A 87 -8.36 -1.95 -17.46
C TYR A 87 -8.46 -3.32 -16.78
N TRP A 88 -9.50 -3.53 -15.99
CA TRP A 88 -9.67 -4.77 -15.23
C TRP A 88 -10.12 -5.95 -16.09
N ILE A 89 -11.05 -5.74 -17.02
CA ILE A 89 -11.52 -6.85 -17.86
C ILE A 89 -10.47 -7.34 -18.86
N ASN A 90 -9.50 -6.49 -19.21
CA ASN A 90 -8.43 -6.81 -20.15
C ASN A 90 -7.14 -7.29 -19.43
N CYS A 91 -7.22 -7.66 -18.14
CA CYS A 91 -6.07 -8.26 -17.46
C CYS A 91 -5.75 -9.66 -18.04
N GLU A 92 -4.50 -10.09 -17.90
CA GLU A 92 -4.05 -11.39 -18.38
C GLU A 92 -4.73 -12.50 -17.55
N ASP A 93 -5.13 -13.61 -18.19
CA ASP A 93 -5.81 -14.73 -17.52
C ASP A 93 -5.05 -15.22 -16.27
N ALA A 94 -3.71 -15.25 -16.35
CA ALA A 94 -2.82 -15.66 -15.27
C ALA A 94 -2.83 -14.71 -14.05
N ASP A 95 -3.31 -13.47 -14.21
CA ASP A 95 -3.42 -12.49 -13.16
C ASP A 95 -4.82 -12.42 -12.52
N VAL A 96 -5.85 -12.95 -13.18
CA VAL A 96 -7.27 -12.80 -12.77
C VAL A 96 -7.49 -13.27 -11.33
N GLU A 97 -7.11 -14.50 -11.00
CA GLU A 97 -7.32 -15.07 -9.66
C GLU A 97 -6.60 -14.24 -8.58
N LYS A 98 -5.33 -13.91 -8.82
CA LYS A 98 -4.54 -13.06 -7.93
C LYS A 98 -5.19 -11.68 -7.72
N PHE A 99 -5.68 -11.06 -8.78
CA PHE A 99 -6.33 -9.75 -8.70
C PHE A 99 -7.69 -9.82 -8.00
N LEU A 100 -8.47 -10.88 -8.23
CA LEU A 100 -9.71 -11.10 -7.47
C LEU A 100 -9.41 -11.22 -5.97
N THR A 101 -8.42 -12.02 -5.59
CA THR A 101 -8.02 -12.18 -4.18
C THR A 101 -7.50 -10.89 -3.53
N LEU A 102 -6.84 -10.03 -4.29
CA LEU A 102 -6.24 -8.80 -3.76
C LEU A 102 -7.19 -7.59 -3.72
N PHE A 103 -8.10 -7.48 -4.69
CA PHE A 103 -8.89 -6.25 -4.91
C PHE A 103 -10.39 -6.42 -4.74
N THR A 104 -10.85 -7.62 -4.40
CA THR A 104 -12.26 -7.88 -4.10
C THR A 104 -12.42 -8.44 -2.70
N PHE A 105 -13.67 -8.48 -2.24
CA PHE A 105 -14.06 -9.11 -0.98
C PHE A 105 -14.68 -10.51 -1.20
N LEU A 106 -14.31 -11.17 -2.31
CA LEU A 106 -14.75 -12.54 -2.55
C LEU A 106 -14.12 -13.49 -1.51
N PRO A 107 -14.87 -14.51 -1.07
CA PRO A 107 -14.43 -15.43 -0.02
C PRO A 107 -13.33 -16.39 -0.48
#